data_AF-A0A1Y1MY97-F1
#
_entry.id   AF-A0A1Y1MY97-F1
#
_cell.length_a   1.000
_cell.length_b   1.000
_cell.length_c   1.000
_cell.angle_alpha   90.00
_cell.angle_beta   90.00
_cell.angle_gamma   90.00
#
_symmetry.space_group_name_H-M   'P 1'
#
loop_
_entity.id
_entity.type
_entity.pdbx_description
1 polymer ?
#
loop_
_entity_poly.entity_id
_entity_poly.type
_entity_poly.pdbx_seq_one_letter_code
_entity_poly.pdbx_strand_id
1 'polypeptide(L)'
;MLTHKAAKDFKCAQCDYGTNIKTLYRSHLLRHKTFKDLKCTQCDYGTNTKSYMRKHLLRHKISKDLKCDRCDYATNVKDDLKQHVLLHKPKDLKCTLCDYATNNRNSFKEHLLTHKASKDLKCVLCDYATNFKNKLKRHLLTHKTTKDFQCTLCSYSTHYKFKLKEHHLRHKTV
;
A
#
# COMPACT_ATOMS: atom_id res chain seq x y z
N MET A 1 18.20 36.28 1.61
CA MET A 1 18.42 34.82 1.50
C MET A 1 18.07 34.19 2.84
N LEU A 2 16.81 33.81 3.07
CA LEU A 2 16.36 33.28 4.37
C LEU A 2 16.73 31.81 4.49
N THR A 3 17.74 31.53 5.30
CA THR A 3 18.22 30.19 5.65
C THR A 3 17.19 29.47 6.51
N HIS A 4 16.38 28.59 5.91
CA HIS A 4 15.43 27.74 6.64
C HIS A 4 16.17 26.61 7.38
N LYS A 5 16.83 26.93 8.50
CA LYS A 5 17.30 25.95 9.48
C LYS A 5 16.17 25.66 10.47
N ALA A 6 15.15 24.92 10.03
CA ALA A 6 14.07 24.50 10.93
C ALA A 6 14.58 23.33 11.79
N ALA A 7 15.04 23.64 13.01
CA ALA A 7 15.19 22.62 14.05
C ALA A 7 13.85 21.89 14.21
N LYS A 8 13.89 20.55 14.19
CA LYS A 8 12.69 19.72 14.38
C LYS A 8 12.41 19.61 15.88
N ASP A 9 11.48 20.42 16.37
CA ASP A 9 11.14 20.49 17.80
C ASP A 9 10.42 19.22 18.30
N PHE A 10 9.67 18.54 17.43
CA PHE A 10 8.99 17.29 17.76
C PHE A 10 9.62 16.13 17.01
N LYS A 11 10.39 15.29 17.72
CA LYS A 11 11.03 14.08 17.18
C LYS A 11 10.31 12.84 17.71
N CYS A 12 10.07 11.87 16.84
CA CYS A 12 9.49 10.61 17.23
C CYS A 12 10.56 9.70 17.85
N ALA A 13 10.26 9.09 19.00
CA ALA A 13 11.15 8.12 19.64
C ALA A 13 11.19 6.75 18.94
N GLN A 14 10.21 6.45 18.08
CA GLN A 14 10.04 5.13 17.45
C GLN A 14 10.51 5.08 15.98
N CYS A 15 10.84 6.23 15.38
CA CYS A 15 11.36 6.31 14.00
C CYS A 15 11.97 7.70 13.72
N ASP A 16 12.64 7.85 12.59
CA ASP A 16 13.34 9.10 12.21
C ASP A 16 12.44 10.29 11.85
N TYR A 17 11.13 10.18 12.09
CA TYR A 17 10.20 11.27 11.83
C TYR A 17 10.41 12.42 12.82
N GLY A 18 10.47 13.64 12.30
CA GLY A 18 10.38 14.83 13.12
C GLY A 18 9.80 16.01 12.35
N THR A 19 9.14 16.91 13.07
CA THR A 19 8.44 18.08 12.55
C THR A 19 8.49 19.20 13.58
N ASN A 20 8.33 20.45 13.13
CA ASN A 20 8.09 21.60 13.99
C ASN A 20 6.59 21.86 14.24
N ILE A 21 5.69 21.06 13.64
CA ILE A 21 4.24 21.25 13.75
C ILE A 21 3.64 20.21 14.70
N LYS A 22 3.15 20.66 15.87
CA LYS A 22 2.58 19.80 16.92
C LYS A 22 1.41 18.93 16.45
N THR A 23 0.55 19.45 15.58
CA THR A 23 -0.62 18.70 15.06
C THR A 23 -0.21 17.56 14.12
N LEU A 24 0.83 17.78 13.29
CA LEU A 24 1.42 16.74 12.46
C LEU A 24 2.13 15.69 13.31
N TYR A 25 2.84 16.10 14.36
CA TYR A 25 3.45 15.17 15.31
C TYR A 25 2.42 14.28 16.00
N ARG A 26 1.34 14.88 16.56
CA ARG A 26 0.23 14.11 17.16
C ARG A 26 -0.39 13.13 16.16
N SER A 27 -0.64 13.58 14.93
CA SER A 27 -1.19 12.73 13.87
C SER A 27 -0.24 11.60 13.49
N HIS A 28 1.07 11.86 13.49
CA HIS A 28 2.10 10.86 13.24
C HIS A 28 2.12 9.76 14.30
N LEU A 29 1.98 10.10 15.59
CA LEU A 29 1.98 9.12 16.68
C LEU A 29 0.86 8.06 16.53
N LEU A 30 -0.25 8.43 15.89
CA LEU A 30 -1.35 7.52 15.58
C LEU A 30 -0.95 6.37 14.64
N ARG A 31 0.16 6.50 13.91
CA ARG A 31 0.72 5.45 13.04
C ARG A 31 1.40 4.33 13.83
N HIS A 32 1.85 4.62 15.04
CA HIS A 32 2.53 3.66 15.91
C HIS A 32 1.56 2.88 16.82
N LYS A 33 0.32 3.34 16.93
CA LYS A 33 -0.73 2.58 17.63
C LYS A 33 -0.98 1.26 16.92
N THR A 34 -0.94 0.17 17.68
CA THR A 34 -1.18 -1.20 17.21
C THR A 34 -2.66 -1.48 16.97
N PHE A 35 -3.56 -0.82 17.71
CA PHE A 35 -5.00 -0.91 17.55
C PHE A 35 -5.58 0.28 16.77
N LYS A 36 -6.72 0.05 16.13
CA LYS A 36 -7.44 1.02 15.29
C LYS A 36 -8.70 1.48 16.01
N ASP A 37 -8.67 2.71 16.52
CA ASP A 37 -9.72 3.31 17.36
C ASP A 37 -11.03 3.51 16.59
N LEU A 38 -10.94 3.86 15.30
CA LEU A 38 -12.10 4.08 14.46
C LEU A 38 -12.33 2.84 13.60
N LYS A 39 -13.41 2.12 13.86
CA LYS A 39 -13.86 0.97 13.07
C LYS A 39 -15.02 1.36 12.15
N CYS A 40 -15.04 0.82 10.94
CA CYS A 40 -16.17 0.95 10.05
C CYS A 40 -17.28 0.01 10.52
N THR A 41 -18.53 0.47 10.46
CA THR A 41 -19.70 -0.34 10.83
C THR A 41 -20.17 -1.27 9.71
N GLN A 42 -19.64 -1.11 8.48
CA GLN A 42 -20.08 -1.84 7.29
C GLN A 42 -19.05 -2.87 6.79
N CYS A 43 -17.83 -2.88 7.34
CA CYS A 43 -16.79 -3.86 7.00
C CYS A 43 -15.66 -3.85 8.04
N ASP A 44 -14.71 -4.77 7.92
CA ASP A 44 -13.57 -4.92 8.85
C ASP A 44 -12.52 -3.79 8.79
N TYR A 45 -12.77 -2.73 8.03
CA TYR A 45 -11.83 -1.62 7.95
C TYR A 45 -11.78 -0.82 9.26
N GLY A 46 -10.56 -0.48 9.68
CA GLY A 46 -10.34 0.47 10.77
C GLY A 46 -9.14 1.38 10.52
N THR A 47 -9.11 2.53 11.20
CA THR A 47 -8.04 3.52 11.16
C THR A 47 -7.97 4.33 12.46
N ASN A 48 -6.85 4.99 12.72
CA ASN A 48 -6.72 5.94 13.83
C ASN A 48 -6.99 7.39 13.40
N THR A 49 -7.24 7.63 12.11
CA THR A 49 -7.39 8.99 11.57
C THR A 49 -8.80 9.22 11.03
N LYS A 50 -9.48 10.24 11.57
CA LYS A 50 -10.85 10.62 11.16
C LYS A 50 -10.95 10.91 9.65
N SER A 51 -9.96 11.58 9.06
CA SER A 51 -9.94 11.88 7.62
C SER A 51 -9.91 10.62 6.75
N TYR A 52 -9.10 9.62 7.14
CA TYR A 52 -9.08 8.33 6.44
C TYR A 52 -10.39 7.56 6.61
N MET A 53 -11.03 7.62 7.79
CA MET A 53 -12.34 7.00 7.98
C MET A 53 -13.39 7.65 7.08
N ARG A 54 -13.47 8.99 7.04
CA ARG A 54 -14.38 9.72 6.13
C ARG A 54 -14.16 9.33 4.67
N LYS A 55 -12.91 9.32 4.21
CA LYS A 55 -12.57 8.88 2.85
C LYS A 55 -12.96 7.42 2.59
N HIS A 56 -12.76 6.54 3.57
CA HIS A 56 -13.14 5.13 3.47
C HIS A 56 -14.66 4.95 3.31
N LEU A 57 -15.47 5.67 4.09
CA LEU A 57 -16.93 5.58 4.04
C LEU A 57 -17.50 5.94 2.66
N LEU A 58 -16.80 6.77 1.87
CA LEU A 58 -17.18 7.07 0.49
C LEU A 58 -17.19 5.82 -0.41
N ARG A 59 -16.46 4.76 -0.05
CA ARG A 59 -16.46 3.49 -0.80
C ARG A 59 -17.72 2.67 -0.59
N HIS A 60 -18.47 2.92 0.46
CA HIS A 60 -19.74 2.24 0.74
C HIS A 60 -20.94 2.97 0.13
N LYS A 61 -20.76 4.21 -0.33
CA LYS A 61 -21.80 4.94 -1.03
C LYS A 61 -22.03 4.29 -2.40
N ILE A 62 -23.29 3.96 -2.69
CA ILE A 62 -23.70 3.33 -3.96
C ILE A 62 -23.56 4.30 -5.13
N SER A 63 -23.99 5.56 -4.96
CA SER A 63 -23.82 6.59 -6.00
C SER A 63 -22.34 6.87 -6.19
N LYS A 64 -21.91 7.06 -7.44
CA LYS A 64 -20.54 7.44 -7.80
C LYS A 64 -20.57 8.83 -8.41
N ASP A 65 -20.28 9.83 -7.60
CA ASP A 65 -20.54 11.23 -7.96
C ASP A 65 -19.42 11.82 -8.83
N LEU A 66 -18.22 11.23 -8.81
CA LEU A 66 -17.08 11.68 -9.62
C LEU A 66 -16.91 10.76 -10.82
N LYS A 67 -17.24 11.28 -12.00
CA LYS A 67 -17.16 10.55 -13.27
C LYS A 67 -15.91 10.95 -14.06
N CYS A 68 -15.41 10.03 -14.86
CA CYS A 68 -14.39 10.33 -15.86
C CYS A 68 -15.07 10.89 -17.11
N ASP A 69 -14.52 11.96 -17.67
CA ASP A 69 -15.08 12.59 -18.89
C ASP A 69 -14.72 11.83 -20.17
N ARG A 70 -13.95 10.72 -20.07
CA ARG A 70 -13.40 9.99 -21.21
C ARG A 70 -13.84 8.52 -21.28
N CYS A 71 -14.48 7.99 -20.23
CA CYS A 71 -15.03 6.63 -20.20
C CYS A 71 -16.02 6.48 -19.03
N ASP A 72 -16.66 5.32 -18.93
CA ASP A 72 -17.69 5.06 -17.91
C ASP A 72 -17.16 4.88 -16.47
N TYR A 73 -15.87 5.11 -16.25
CA TYR A 73 -15.30 5.01 -14.92
C TYR A 73 -15.86 6.09 -13.99
N ALA A 74 -16.32 5.69 -12.82
CA ALA A 74 -16.78 6.59 -11.78
C ALA A 74 -16.34 6.11 -10.38
N THR A 75 -16.18 7.06 -9.47
CA THR A 75 -15.76 6.85 -8.07
C THR A 75 -16.32 7.95 -7.16
N ASN A 76 -16.28 7.75 -5.85
CA ASN A 76 -16.53 8.81 -4.86
C ASN A 76 -15.24 9.41 -4.31
N VAL A 77 -14.09 8.91 -4.76
CA VAL A 77 -12.79 9.28 -4.22
C VAL A 77 -12.01 10.08 -5.25
N LYS A 78 -11.80 11.37 -4.96
CA LYS A 78 -11.12 12.31 -5.87
C LYS A 78 -9.72 11.86 -6.28
N ASP A 79 -8.95 11.30 -5.35
CA ASP A 79 -7.60 10.80 -5.66
C ASP A 79 -7.64 9.62 -6.63
N ASP A 80 -8.66 8.76 -6.53
CA ASP A 80 -8.81 7.60 -7.40
C ASP A 80 -9.19 8.07 -8.82
N LEU A 81 -10.06 9.07 -8.95
CA LEU A 81 -10.35 9.68 -10.26
C LEU A 81 -9.10 10.33 -10.87
N LYS A 82 -8.33 11.08 -10.08
CA LYS A 82 -7.07 11.68 -10.54
C LYS A 82 -6.09 10.64 -11.06
N GLN A 83 -5.94 9.51 -10.36
CA GLN A 83 -5.09 8.41 -10.79
C GLN A 83 -5.66 7.71 -12.03
N HIS A 84 -6.98 7.50 -12.08
CA HIS A 84 -7.65 6.89 -13.23
C HIS A 84 -7.45 7.72 -14.51
N VAL A 85 -7.58 9.05 -14.43
CA VAL A 85 -7.40 9.95 -15.59
C VAL A 85 -6.01 9.81 -16.22
N LEU A 86 -5.00 9.34 -15.46
CA LEU A 86 -3.70 9.05 -16.02
C LEU A 86 -3.77 7.95 -17.09
N LEU A 87 -4.67 6.97 -16.99
CA LEU A 87 -4.82 5.92 -18.02
C LEU A 87 -5.14 6.49 -19.41
N HIS A 88 -5.75 7.66 -19.46
CA HIS A 88 -6.11 8.36 -20.71
C HIS A 88 -5.03 9.31 -21.21
N LYS A 89 -3.90 9.44 -20.49
CA LYS A 89 -2.79 10.29 -20.88
C LYS A 89 -1.68 9.44 -21.51
N PRO A 90 -0.98 9.97 -22.54
CA PRO A 90 0.22 9.33 -23.02
C PRO A 90 1.23 9.19 -21.88
N LYS A 91 2.00 8.10 -21.90
CA LYS A 91 3.02 7.82 -20.90
C LYS A 91 4.19 8.78 -21.10
N ASP A 92 4.41 9.65 -20.13
CA ASP A 92 5.41 10.72 -20.16
C ASP A 92 6.70 10.36 -19.41
N LEU A 93 6.63 9.43 -18.45
CA LEU A 93 7.79 8.93 -17.73
C LEU A 93 8.34 7.68 -18.42
N LYS A 94 9.36 7.88 -19.25
CA LYS A 94 10.07 6.81 -19.97
C LYS A 94 11.35 6.39 -19.22
N CYS A 95 11.57 5.09 -19.12
CA CYS A 95 12.83 4.56 -18.62
C CYS A 95 13.93 4.76 -19.67
N THR A 96 15.13 5.13 -19.24
CA THR A 96 16.28 5.27 -20.13
C THR A 96 17.06 3.96 -20.33
N LEU A 97 16.70 2.91 -19.58
CA LEU A 97 17.40 1.61 -19.56
C LEU A 97 16.61 0.49 -20.25
N CYS A 98 15.33 0.71 -20.59
CA CYS A 98 14.46 -0.24 -21.28
C CYS A 98 13.21 0.46 -21.82
N ASP A 99 12.35 -0.27 -22.53
CA ASP A 99 11.12 0.27 -23.15
C ASP A 99 9.98 0.58 -22.16
N TYR A 100 10.20 0.43 -20.85
CA TYR A 100 9.16 0.71 -19.86
C TYR A 100 8.80 2.19 -19.82
N ALA A 101 7.50 2.49 -19.94
CA ALA A 101 6.96 3.82 -19.77
C ALA A 101 5.68 3.81 -18.94
N THR A 102 5.47 4.86 -18.16
CA THR A 102 4.29 5.09 -17.33
C THR A 102 4.03 6.59 -17.16
N ASN A 103 2.90 6.96 -16.58
CA ASN A 103 2.60 8.32 -16.12
C ASN A 103 2.39 8.38 -14.60
N ASN A 104 2.50 7.22 -13.93
CA ASN A 104 2.49 7.14 -12.49
C ASN A 104 3.92 7.24 -11.96
N ARG A 105 4.23 8.37 -11.32
CA ARG A 105 5.56 8.63 -10.74
C ARG A 105 5.98 7.59 -9.70
N ASN A 106 5.05 7.05 -8.92
CA ASN A 106 5.38 6.02 -7.93
C ASN A 106 5.71 4.70 -8.62
N SER A 107 4.93 4.29 -9.62
CA SER A 107 5.24 3.12 -10.44
C SER A 107 6.58 3.28 -11.16
N PHE A 108 6.89 4.47 -11.67
CA PHE A 108 8.18 4.74 -12.30
C PHE A 108 9.34 4.58 -11.31
N LYS A 109 9.25 5.18 -10.12
CA LYS A 109 10.25 5.01 -9.05
C LYS A 109 10.44 3.55 -8.64
N GLU A 110 9.34 2.81 -8.48
CA GLU A 110 9.38 1.38 -8.17
C GLU A 110 10.01 0.57 -9.31
N HIS A 111 9.69 0.90 -10.56
CA HIS A 111 10.33 0.29 -11.73
C HIS A 111 11.83 0.52 -11.76
N LEU A 112 12.33 1.73 -11.45
CA LEU A 112 13.78 1.98 -11.42
C LEU A 112 14.54 1.07 -10.44
N LEU A 113 13.88 0.53 -9.42
CA LEU A 113 14.47 -0.45 -8.51
C LEU A 113 14.76 -1.80 -9.17
N THR A 114 14.16 -2.12 -10.33
CA THR A 114 14.47 -3.35 -11.08
C THR A 114 15.83 -3.30 -11.76
N HIS A 115 16.29 -2.09 -12.10
CA HIS A 115 17.59 -1.87 -12.74
C HIS A 115 18.73 -1.75 -11.72
N LYS A 116 18.41 -1.57 -10.45
CA LYS A 116 19.39 -1.46 -9.39
C LYS A 116 20.03 -2.83 -9.10
N ALA A 117 21.32 -2.95 -9.39
CA ALA A 117 22.09 -4.18 -9.16
C ALA A 117 22.20 -4.55 -7.67
N SER A 118 22.40 -3.55 -6.79
CA SER A 118 22.43 -3.82 -5.35
C SER A 118 21.03 -4.13 -4.84
N LYS A 119 20.93 -5.15 -3.97
CA LYS A 119 19.69 -5.54 -3.29
C LYS A 119 19.78 -5.12 -1.83
N ASP A 120 19.22 -3.96 -1.52
CA ASP A 120 19.42 -3.31 -0.21
C ASP A 120 18.61 -3.97 0.92
N LEU A 121 17.53 -4.68 0.59
CA LEU A 121 16.66 -5.32 1.57
C LEU A 121 17.00 -6.80 1.66
N LYS A 122 17.78 -7.17 2.67
CA LYS A 122 18.23 -8.54 2.92
C LYS A 122 17.31 -9.25 3.92
N CYS A 123 17.12 -10.54 3.71
CA CYS A 123 16.55 -11.43 4.72
C CYS A 123 17.57 -11.62 5.85
N VAL A 124 17.07 -11.68 7.08
CA VAL A 124 17.92 -11.91 8.27
C VAL A 124 18.13 -13.40 8.55
N LEU A 125 17.43 -14.29 7.84
CA LEU A 125 17.41 -15.74 8.08
C LEU A 125 18.07 -16.56 6.96
N CYS A 126 18.40 -15.94 5.82
CA CYS A 126 19.04 -16.59 4.67
C CYS A 126 19.57 -15.54 3.69
N ASP A 127 20.21 -15.98 2.60
CA ASP A 127 20.84 -15.10 1.60
C ASP A 127 19.86 -14.39 0.65
N TYR A 128 18.55 -14.56 0.84
CA TYR A 128 17.57 -13.86 0.00
C TYR A 128 17.66 -12.34 0.17
N ALA A 129 17.77 -11.63 -0.94
CA ALA A 129 17.75 -10.18 -0.98
C ALA A 129 16.83 -9.65 -2.08
N THR A 130 16.32 -8.43 -1.91
CA THR A 130 15.46 -7.75 -2.89
C THR A 130 15.54 -6.23 -2.74
N ASN A 131 15.07 -5.48 -3.75
CA ASN A 131 14.85 -4.03 -3.64
C ASN A 131 13.42 -3.69 -3.21
N PHE A 132 12.55 -4.69 -3.06
CA PHE A 132 11.12 -4.50 -2.86
C PHE A 132 10.68 -4.95 -1.46
N LYS A 133 10.27 -4.00 -0.61
CA LYS A 133 9.87 -4.27 0.78
C LYS A 133 8.73 -5.27 0.91
N ASN A 134 7.74 -5.22 0.01
CA ASN A 134 6.64 -6.18 -0.06
C ASN A 134 7.13 -7.60 -0.41
N LYS A 135 8.12 -7.74 -1.30
CA LYS A 135 8.72 -9.04 -1.64
C LYS A 135 9.49 -9.60 -0.45
N LEU A 136 10.26 -8.79 0.27
CA LEU A 136 10.94 -9.22 1.49
C LEU A 136 9.93 -9.68 2.55
N LYS A 137 8.88 -8.89 2.83
CA LYS A 137 7.82 -9.29 3.77
C LYS A 137 7.17 -10.61 3.40
N ARG A 138 6.91 -10.82 2.11
CA ARG A 138 6.31 -12.06 1.60
C ARG A 138 7.27 -13.24 1.69
N HIS A 139 8.56 -13.01 1.43
CA HIS A 139 9.62 -14.00 1.60
C HIS A 139 9.76 -14.40 3.07
N LEU A 140 9.70 -13.46 4.02
CA LEU A 140 9.77 -13.79 5.45
C LEU A 140 8.68 -14.76 5.91
N LEU A 141 7.55 -14.87 5.19
CA LEU A 141 6.52 -15.86 5.47
C LEU A 141 6.97 -17.31 5.15
N THR A 142 7.98 -17.52 4.31
CA THR A 142 8.50 -18.87 4.00
C THR A 142 9.34 -19.44 5.15
N HIS A 143 9.81 -18.59 6.05
CA HIS A 143 10.55 -18.99 7.26
C HIS A 143 9.62 -19.29 8.44
N LYS A 144 8.32 -19.00 8.31
CA LYS A 144 7.34 -19.40 9.31
C LYS A 144 7.02 -20.88 9.14
N THR A 145 6.98 -21.62 10.24
CA THR A 145 6.49 -23.00 10.25
C THR A 145 4.96 -23.07 10.20
N THR A 146 4.28 -22.05 10.70
CA THR A 146 2.82 -21.99 10.76
C THR A 146 2.21 -21.36 9.50
N LYS A 147 1.24 -22.06 8.91
CA LYS A 147 0.46 -21.58 7.77
C LYS A 147 -0.80 -20.89 8.27
N ASP A 148 -0.83 -19.57 8.09
CA ASP A 148 -1.89 -18.69 8.61
C ASP A 148 -3.26 -18.88 7.91
N PHE A 149 -3.31 -19.52 6.74
CA PHE A 149 -4.54 -19.69 5.95
C PHE A 149 -4.81 -21.16 5.67
N GLN A 150 -5.89 -21.68 6.25
CA GLN A 150 -6.33 -23.06 6.12
C GLN A 150 -7.64 -23.14 5.32
N CYS A 151 -7.76 -24.18 4.49
CA CYS A 151 -9.00 -24.52 3.83
C CYS A 151 -9.94 -25.18 4.85
N THR A 152 -11.22 -24.78 4.84
CA THR A 152 -12.23 -25.37 5.72
C THR A 152 -12.81 -26.67 5.16
N LEU A 153 -12.52 -26.99 3.89
CA LEU A 153 -13.09 -28.14 3.17
C LEU A 153 -12.09 -29.30 3.01
N CYS A 154 -10.81 -29.09 3.26
CA CYS A 154 -9.77 -30.13 3.17
C CYS A 154 -8.52 -29.72 3.97
N SER A 155 -7.50 -30.59 4.01
CA SER A 155 -6.25 -30.35 4.74
C SER A 155 -5.31 -29.31 4.12
N TYR A 156 -5.69 -28.66 3.01
CA TYR A 156 -4.85 -27.66 2.37
C TYR A 156 -4.62 -26.44 3.25
N SER A 157 -3.37 -26.01 3.35
CA SER A 157 -2.97 -24.81 4.08
C SER A 157 -1.84 -24.07 3.38
N THR A 158 -1.78 -22.75 3.57
CA THR A 158 -0.79 -21.86 2.93
C THR A 158 -0.48 -20.61 3.78
N HIS A 159 0.69 -20.02 3.57
CA HIS A 159 1.02 -18.70 4.15
C HIS A 159 0.40 -17.54 3.38
N TYR A 160 -0.27 -17.80 2.25
CA TYR A 160 -0.74 -16.76 1.34
C TYR A 160 -2.25 -16.80 1.12
N LYS A 161 -2.96 -15.75 1.55
CA LYS A 161 -4.42 -15.60 1.36
C LYS A 161 -4.88 -15.80 -0.09
N PHE A 162 -4.12 -15.31 -1.08
CA PHE A 162 -4.51 -15.44 -2.49
C PHE A 162 -4.41 -16.90 -2.98
N LYS A 163 -3.43 -17.68 -2.47
CA LYS A 163 -3.33 -19.11 -2.76
C LYS A 163 -4.50 -19.89 -2.17
N LEU A 164 -4.98 -19.51 -1.00
CA LEU A 164 -6.20 -20.09 -0.45
C LEU A 164 -7.43 -19.76 -1.33
N LYS A 165 -7.55 -18.50 -1.80
CA LYS A 165 -8.63 -18.13 -2.73
C LYS A 165 -8.58 -18.91 -4.05
N GLU A 166 -7.40 -19.03 -4.66
CA GLU A 166 -7.20 -19.85 -5.87
C GLU A 166 -7.54 -21.31 -5.61
N HIS A 167 -7.10 -21.86 -4.47
CA HIS A 167 -7.42 -23.23 -4.06
C HIS A 167 -8.94 -23.44 -3.89
N HIS A 168 -9.67 -22.47 -3.30
CA HIS A 168 -11.12 -22.57 -3.15
C HIS A 168 -11.88 -22.68 -4.48
N LEU A 169 -11.30 -22.22 -5.60
CA LEU A 169 -11.93 -22.40 -6.90
C LEU A 169 -12.01 -23.87 -7.30
N ARG A 170 -11.08 -24.72 -6.83
CA ARG A 170 -11.11 -26.17 -7.09
C ARG A 170 -12.25 -26.89 -6.38
N HIS A 171 -12.77 -26.30 -5.31
CA HIS A 171 -13.95 -26.81 -4.60
C HIS A 171 -15.27 -26.30 -5.18
N LYS A 172 -15.22 -25.30 -6.06
CA LYS A 172 -16.39 -24.74 -6.75
C LYS A 172 -16.64 -25.39 -8.12
N THR A 173 -15.74 -26.26 -8.57
CA THR A 173 -15.83 -26.99 -9.85
C THR A 173 -16.43 -28.39 -9.66
N VAL A 174 -17.49 -28.51 -8.85
CA VAL A 174 -18.32 -29.71 -8.76
C VAL A 174 -19.75 -29.33 -9.09
#